data_AF-A0A7G5E9F5-F1
#
_entry.id   AF-A0A7G5E9F5-F1
#
_cell.length_a   1.000
_cell.length_b   1.000
_cell.length_c   1.000
_cell.angle_alpha   90.00
_cell.angle_beta   90.00
_cell.angle_gamma   90.00
#
_symmetry.space_group_name_H-M   'P 1'
#
loop_
_entity.id
_entity.type
_entity.pdbx_description
1 polymer ?
#
loop_
_entity_poly.entity_id
_entity_poly.type
_entity_poly.pdbx_seq_one_letter_code
_entity_poly.pdbx_strand_id
1 'polypeptide(L)' 'MYGEIEENKYEGMVRLRDITDDFYVLDEKNYAIIDQRKKKNFQLGDEVQIRVKKVDLDKWQIDFAFLS' A
#
# COMPACT_ATOMS: atom_id res chain seq x y z
N MET A 1 4.09 1.14 -1.16
CA MET A 1 3.02 0.59 -2.00
C MET A 1 2.11 1.73 -2.40
N TYR A 2 1.70 1.78 -3.66
CA TYR A 2 0.78 2.81 -4.18
C TYR A 2 -0.64 2.28 -4.18
N GLY A 3 -1.63 3.15 -3.97
CA GLY A 3 -3.04 2.79 -4.04
C GLY A 3 -3.90 3.94 -4.56
N GLU A 4 -5.01 3.58 -5.20
CA GLU A 4 -6.06 4.47 -5.67
C GLU A 4 -7.37 4.08 -4.98
N ILE A 5 -8.15 5.07 -4.55
CA ILE A 5 -9.52 4.84 -4.05
C ILE A 5 -10.46 4.75 -5.25
N GLU A 6 -11.16 3.62 -5.40
CA GLU A 6 -12.01 3.35 -6.56
C GLU A 6 -13.12 4.42 -6.76
N GLU A 7 -13.75 4.86 -5.68
CA GLU A 7 -14.91 5.77 -5.70
C GLU A 7 -14.56 7.18 -6.22
N ASN A 8 -13.41 7.73 -5.82
CA ASN A 8 -13.09 9.14 -6.05
C ASN A 8 -11.75 9.37 -6.76
N LYS A 9 -11.05 8.29 -7.14
CA LYS A 9 -9.78 8.32 -7.86
C LYS A 9 -8.67 9.10 -7.16
N TYR A 10 -8.80 9.34 -5.85
CA TYR A 10 -7.71 9.90 -5.08
C TYR A 10 -6.64 8.85 -4.84
N GLU A 11 -5.40 9.30 -4.96
CA GLU A 11 -4.23 8.46 -4.95
C GLU A 11 -3.37 8.75 -3.73
N GLY A 12 -2.58 7.75 -3.34
CA GLY A 12 -1.75 7.85 -2.16
C GLY A 12 -0.81 6.68 -1.98
N MET A 13 -0.06 6.73 -0.88
CA MET A 13 0.98 5.76 -0.59
C MET A 13 0.79 5.12 0.77
N VAL A 14 0.97 3.80 0.82
CA VAL A 14 1.23 3.07 2.05
C VAL A 14 2.74 2.88 2.23
N ARG A 15 3.25 3.32 3.37
CA ARG A 15 4.64 3.07 3.78
C ARG A 15 4.72 1.66 4.33
N LEU A 16 5.49 0.79 3.68
CA LEU A 16 5.67 -0.61 4.13
C LEU A 16 6.25 -0.69 5.55
N ARG A 17 7.05 0.31 5.95
CA ARG A 17 7.62 0.41 7.30
C ARG A 17 6.57 0.61 8.40
N ASP A 18 5.39 1.13 8.05
CA ASP A 18 4.31 1.36 9.01
C ASP A 18 3.51 0.07 9.29
N ILE A 19 3.73 -0.99 8.51
CA ILE A 19 3.08 -2.29 8.68
C ILE A 19 3.97 -3.15 9.59
N THR A 20 3.76 -3.01 10.90
CA THR A 20 4.68 -3.54 11.92
C THR A 20 4.58 -5.05 12.16
N ASP A 21 3.49 -5.67 11.73
CA ASP A 21 3.19 -7.08 11.97
C ASP A 21 3.74 -8.02 10.88
N ASP A 22 4.28 -7.47 9.80
CA ASP A 22 4.66 -8.21 8.59
C ASP A 22 6.11 -7.92 8.16
N PHE A 23 6.63 -8.73 7.23
CA PHE A 23 7.97 -8.52 6.65
C PHE A 23 7.89 -8.57 5.13
N TYR A 24 7.94 -7.40 4.52
CA TYR A 24 7.77 -7.22 3.09
C TYR A 24 9.11 -7.22 2.34
N VAL A 25 9.21 -8.06 1.32
CA VAL A 25 10.35 -8.15 0.39
C VAL A 25 9.91 -7.73 -1.00
N LEU A 26 10.71 -6.93 -1.68
CA LEU A 26 10.50 -6.59 -3.07
C LEU A 26 11.02 -7.73 -3.96
N ASP A 27 10.14 -8.33 -4.74
CA ASP A 27 10.48 -9.18 -5.88
C ASP A 27 10.52 -8.31 -7.14
N GLU A 28 11.72 -7.81 -7.46
CA GLU A 28 11.94 -6.92 -8.61
C GLU A 28 11.61 -7.58 -9.95
N LYS A 29 11.75 -8.90 -10.05
CA LYS A 29 11.51 -9.63 -11.31
C LYS A 29 10.03 -9.65 -11.67
N ASN A 30 9.19 -9.77 -10.65
CA ASN A 30 7.73 -9.85 -10.80
C ASN A 30 7.03 -8.50 -10.49
N TYR A 31 7.79 -7.46 -10.16
CA TYR A 31 7.27 -6.16 -9.71
C TYR A 31 6.24 -6.31 -8.58
N ALA A 32 6.56 -7.17 -7.62
CA ALA A 32 5.63 -7.54 -6.56
C ALA A 32 6.27 -7.41 -5.18
N ILE A 33 5.43 -7.17 -4.18
CA ILE A 33 5.82 -7.07 -2.78
C ILE A 33 5.30 -8.34 -2.08
N ILE A 34 6.20 -9.14 -1.55
CA ILE A 34 5.88 -10.41 -0.89
C ILE A 34 5.97 -10.23 0.61
N ASP A 35 4.87 -10.44 1.32
CA ASP A 35 4.91 -10.63 2.77
C ASP A 35 5.42 -12.04 3.10
N GLN A 36 6.59 -12.11 3.73
CA GLN A 36 7.22 -13.37 4.11
C GLN A 36 6.47 -14.09 5.24
N ARG A 37 5.67 -13.38 6.06
CA ARG A 37 4.94 -14.00 7.18
C ARG A 37 3.65 -14.65 6.71
N LYS A 38 2.79 -13.92 6.00
CA LYS A 38 1.49 -14.42 5.52
C LYS A 38 1.59 -15.08 4.13
N LYS A 39 2.78 -15.05 3.49
CA LYS A 39 3.02 -15.50 2.11
C LYS A 39 2.09 -14.83 1.10
N LYS A 40 1.66 -13.61 1.39
CA LYS A 40 0.77 -12.84 0.53
C LYS A 40 1.61 -12.04 -0.46
N ASN A 41 1.24 -12.08 -1.72
CA ASN A 41 1.86 -11.30 -2.78
C ASN A 41 0.98 -10.09 -3.09
N PHE A 42 1.60 -8.94 -3.25
CA PHE A 42 0.94 -7.69 -3.62
C PHE A 42 1.59 -7.15 -4.90
N GLN A 43 0.81 -7.06 -5.96
CA GLN A 43 1.24 -6.60 -7.28
C GLN A 43 0.28 -5.53 -7.82
N LEU A 44 0.67 -4.89 -8.92
CA LEU A 44 -0.17 -3.90 -9.57
C LEU A 44 -1.51 -4.53 -10.00
N GLY A 45 -2.61 -3.89 -9.61
CA GLY A 45 -3.97 -4.34 -9.90
C GLY A 45 -4.63 -5.14 -8.78
N ASP A 46 -3.91 -5.48 -7.70
CA ASP A 46 -4.51 -6.14 -6.56
C ASP A 46 -5.38 -5.16 -5.76
N GLU A 47 -6.59 -5.61 -5.41
CA GLU A 47 -7.47 -4.90 -4.49
C GLU A 47 -6.99 -5.05 -3.05
N VAL A 48 -6.89 -3.93 -2.35
CA VAL A 48 -6.43 -3.87 -0.96
C VAL A 48 -7.33 -3.00 -0.12
N GLN A 49 -7.46 -3.34 1.16
CA GLN A 49 -8.14 -2.49 2.11
C GLN A 49 -7.15 -1.51 2.74
N ILE A 50 -7.49 -0.23 2.66
CA ILE A 50 -6.68 0.87 3.17
C ILE A 50 -7.55 1.81 4.01
N ARG A 51 -6.90 2.50 4.95
CA ARG A 51 -7.50 3.60 5.71
C ARG A 51 -6.70 4.88 5.47
N VAL A 52 -7.39 6.00 5.27
CA VAL A 52 -6.77 7.33 5.22
C VAL A 52 -6.12 7.64 6.57
N LYS A 53 -4.79 7.83 6.58
CA LYS A 53 -4.02 8.19 7.77
C LYS A 53 -3.85 9.70 7.88
N LYS A 54 -3.50 10.35 6.76
CA LYS A 54 -3.31 11.79 6.67
C LYS A 54 -3.54 12.25 5.23
N VAL A 55 -4.10 13.45 5.08
CA VAL A 55 -4.20 14.14 3.79
C VAL A 55 -3.29 15.37 3.84
N ASP A 56 -2.44 15.54 2.83
CA ASP A 56 -1.58 16.70 2.62
C ASP A 56 -2.06 17.40 1.35
N LEU A 57 -2.85 18.46 1.51
CA LEU A 57 -3.46 19.20 0.40
C LEU A 57 -2.45 20.07 -0.35
N ASP A 58 -1.37 20.51 0.31
CA ASP A 58 -0.32 21.30 -0.34
C ASP A 58 0.46 20.43 -1.33
N LYS A 59 0.64 19.15 -1.00
CA LYS A 59 1.31 18.15 -1.85
C LYS A 59 0.36 17.33 -2.71
N TRP A 60 -0.96 17.52 -2.55
CA TRP A 60 -1.99 16.73 -3.22
C TRP A 60 -1.78 15.22 -3.01
N GLN A 61 -1.42 14.82 -1.78
CA GLN A 61 -1.03 13.45 -1.48
C GLN A 61 -1.78 12.91 -0.25
N ILE A 62 -2.20 11.65 -0.32
CA ILE A 62 -2.76 10.92 0.82
C ILE A 62 -1.75 9.89 1.34
N ASP A 63 -1.52 9.91 2.65
CA ASP A 63 -0.83 8.82 3.35
C ASP A 63 -1.90 7.79 3.77
N PHE A 64 -1.72 6.54 3.36
CA PHE A 64 -2.58 5.42 3.71
C PHE A 64 -1.97 4.52 4.77
N ALA A 65 -2.83 3.92 5.59
CA ALA A 65 -2.52 2.78 6.43
C ALA A 65 -3.08 1.51 5.78
N PHE A 66 -2.26 0.46 5.67
CA PHE A 66 -2.72 -0.84 5.20
C PHE A 66 -3.56 -1.54 6.27
N LEU A 67 -4.64 -2.20 5.86
CA LEU A 67 -5.44 -3.05 6.73
C LEU A 67 -5.10 -4.50 6.38
N SER A 68 -4.36 -5.15 7.27
CA SER A 68 -3.89 -6.54 7.11
C SER A 68 -4.98 -7.55 7.43
#